data_AF-A0A1H3T299-F1
#
_entry.id   AF-A0A1H3T299-F1
#
_cell.length_a   1.000
_cell.length_b   1.000
_cell.length_c   1.000
_cell.angle_alpha   90.00
_cell.angle_beta   90.00
_cell.angle_gamma   90.00
#
_symmetry.space_group_name_H-M   'P 1'
#
loop_
_entity.id
_entity.type
_entity.pdbx_description
1 polymer ?
#
loop_
_entity_poly.entity_id
_entity_poly.type
_entity_poly.pdbx_seq_one_letter_code
_entity_poly.pdbx_strand_id
1 'polypeptide(L)'
;MARPLGDPATRPWLITAYVAIGWGLFTITVLHLISSHDPLLDTLSSYINTDRGQGMLGASVLALSVGSMAVLGSLHAARIPLSRTTKILFLTWSLGLATAAVFPASYPESPRPISGQIHLYACMVAFLSVPAIGHTLRAVHPLAKRLTALCVGTLVLFAVSYFLTLFGFPDPLPVGIVQRLALISDVVLMFGLLRIASAESRAGLRRVAEEAGQPAGVQEDDRLVGLIGGGPFDQHRGRLAGVDGVQHHAFGPAEKP
;
A
#
# COMPACT_ATOMS: atom_id res chain seq x y z
N MET A 1 -13.15 -21.78 17.12
CA MET A 1 -14.15 -20.69 17.05
C MET A 1 -13.67 -19.65 16.05
N ALA A 2 -14.29 -19.59 14.87
CA ALA A 2 -14.01 -18.52 13.91
C ALA A 2 -14.71 -17.24 14.39
N ARG A 3 -13.95 -16.15 14.64
CA ARG A 3 -14.53 -14.83 14.88
C ARG A 3 -15.24 -14.36 13.60
N PRO A 4 -16.43 -13.77 13.68
CA PRO A 4 -17.19 -13.34 12.51
C PRO A 4 -16.39 -12.33 11.67
N LEU A 5 -16.47 -12.48 10.35
CA LEU A 5 -15.77 -11.65 9.37
C LEU A 5 -16.45 -10.28 9.27
N GLY A 6 -16.01 -9.33 10.08
CA GLY A 6 -16.55 -7.97 10.12
C GLY A 6 -16.08 -7.28 11.37
N ASP A 7 -14.76 -7.18 11.56
CA ASP A 7 -14.20 -6.88 12.86
C ASP A 7 -14.31 -5.37 13.18
N PRO A 8 -15.15 -4.96 14.15
CA PRO A 8 -15.19 -3.57 14.64
C PRO A 8 -13.81 -3.09 15.12
N ALA A 9 -12.88 -4.01 15.42
CA ALA A 9 -11.51 -3.67 15.76
C ALA A 9 -10.73 -2.97 14.63
N THR A 10 -11.15 -3.05 13.36
CA THR A 10 -10.44 -2.38 12.25
C THR A 10 -10.56 -0.85 12.30
N ARG A 11 -11.72 -0.35 12.75
CA ARG A 11 -12.05 1.09 12.75
C ARG A 11 -11.09 1.95 13.59
N PRO A 12 -10.76 1.63 14.85
CA PRO A 12 -9.82 2.44 15.62
C PRO A 12 -8.45 2.52 14.93
N TRP A 13 -7.93 1.42 14.38
CA TRP A 13 -6.65 1.43 13.66
C TRP A 13 -6.66 2.33 12.44
N LEU A 14 -7.74 2.28 11.64
CA LEU A 14 -7.88 3.18 10.49
C LEU A 14 -7.89 4.65 10.92
N ILE A 15 -8.68 4.99 11.96
CA ILE A 15 -8.74 6.37 12.48
C ILE A 15 -7.37 6.82 12.97
N THR A 16 -6.71 6.01 13.79
CA THR A 16 -5.36 6.31 14.29
C THR A 16 -4.37 6.52 13.14
N ALA A 17 -4.41 5.68 12.11
CA ALA A 17 -3.52 5.82 10.95
C ALA A 17 -3.79 7.12 10.17
N TYR A 18 -5.05 7.41 9.83
CA TYR A 18 -5.42 8.63 9.11
C TYR A 18 -5.06 9.89 9.91
N VAL A 19 -5.36 9.91 11.21
CA VAL A 19 -5.08 11.05 12.08
C VAL A 19 -3.57 11.24 12.22
N ALA A 20 -2.81 10.19 12.51
CA ALA A 20 -1.37 10.31 12.74
C ALA A 20 -0.61 10.68 11.45
N ILE A 21 -0.92 10.02 10.31
CA ILE A 21 -0.30 10.36 9.03
C ILE A 21 -0.73 11.77 8.59
N GLY A 22 -2.02 12.10 8.69
CA GLY A 22 -2.56 13.41 8.36
C GLY A 22 -1.93 14.53 9.20
N TRP A 23 -1.75 14.31 10.50
CA TRP A 23 -1.06 15.24 11.39
C TRP A 23 0.40 15.42 11.02
N GLY A 24 1.10 14.33 10.68
CA GLY A 24 2.47 14.40 10.18
C GLY A 24 2.59 15.24 8.92
N LEU A 25 1.75 14.97 7.92
CA LEU A 25 1.73 15.74 6.65
C LEU A 25 1.36 17.20 6.85
N PHE A 26 0.36 17.48 7.71
CA PHE A 26 -0.01 18.83 8.07
C PHE A 26 1.17 19.58 8.68
N THR A 27 1.84 18.96 9.66
CA THR A 27 3.00 19.55 10.34
C THR A 27 4.16 19.81 9.38
N ILE A 28 4.47 18.87 8.49
CA ILE A 28 5.48 19.05 7.43
C ILE A 28 5.09 20.21 6.51
N THR A 29 3.82 20.30 6.12
CA THR A 29 3.33 21.35 5.22
C THR A 29 3.45 22.72 5.89
N VAL A 30 3.00 22.88 7.13
CA VAL A 30 3.16 24.13 7.88
C VAL A 30 4.65 24.48 8.00
N LEU A 31 5.49 23.50 8.28
CA LEU A 31 6.94 23.71 8.37
C LEU A 31 7.54 24.23 7.06
N HIS A 32 7.09 23.77 5.90
CA HIS A 32 7.48 24.32 4.59
C HIS A 32 7.06 25.78 4.40
N LEU A 33 5.96 26.21 5.00
CA LEU A 33 5.46 27.58 4.87
C LEU A 33 6.20 28.58 5.77
N ILE A 34 6.76 28.12 6.89
CA ILE A 34 7.38 28.99 7.89
C ILE A 34 8.91 28.92 7.92
N SER A 35 9.50 27.85 7.37
CA SER A 35 10.96 27.66 7.30
C SER A 35 11.58 28.57 6.24
N SER A 36 12.83 28.96 6.47
CA SER A 36 13.69 29.68 5.52
C SER A 36 14.37 28.78 4.48
N HIS A 37 14.24 27.46 4.62
CA HIS A 37 14.88 26.47 3.74
C HIS A 37 14.22 26.41 2.35
N ASP A 38 15.02 26.17 1.32
CA ASP A 38 14.55 25.98 -0.05
C ASP A 38 14.00 24.55 -0.22
N PRO A 39 12.70 24.35 -0.50
CA PRO A 39 12.12 23.01 -0.66
C PRO A 39 12.63 22.25 -1.89
N LEU A 40 13.25 22.92 -2.85
CA LEU A 40 13.79 22.30 -4.05
C LEU A 40 15.20 21.76 -3.79
N LEU A 41 16.05 22.60 -3.20
CA LEU A 41 17.47 22.29 -3.03
C LEU A 41 17.74 21.55 -1.72
N ASP A 42 17.09 21.97 -0.63
CA ASP A 42 17.38 21.44 0.69
C ASP A 42 16.64 20.13 0.96
N THR A 43 17.36 19.17 1.53
CA THR A 43 16.79 17.91 2.02
C THR A 43 15.72 18.17 3.07
N LEU A 44 14.74 17.28 3.20
CA LEU A 44 13.74 17.41 4.26
C LEU A 44 14.38 17.34 5.66
N SER A 45 15.48 16.61 5.81
CA SER A 45 16.19 16.45 7.08
C SER A 45 16.94 17.70 7.54
N SER A 46 17.21 18.68 6.67
CA SER A 46 17.86 19.95 7.06
C SER A 46 16.94 20.83 7.89
N TYR A 47 15.62 20.70 7.68
CA TYR A 47 14.59 21.46 8.38
C TYR A 47 14.56 21.19 9.90
N ILE A 48 15.34 20.22 10.40
CA ILE A 48 15.56 20.06 11.85
C ILE A 48 16.30 21.26 12.45
N ASN A 49 17.15 21.91 11.67
CA ASN A 49 17.90 23.11 12.02
C ASN A 49 17.23 24.36 11.43
N THR A 50 15.91 24.49 11.63
CA THR A 50 15.13 25.63 11.16
C THR A 50 15.12 26.79 12.17
N ASP A 51 15.09 28.02 11.67
CA ASP A 51 14.90 29.23 12.48
C ASP A 51 13.49 29.30 13.08
N ARG A 52 12.51 28.63 12.44
CA ARG A 52 11.09 28.63 12.81
C ARG A 52 10.48 27.24 12.69
N GLY A 53 9.73 26.83 13.71
CA GLY A 53 9.14 25.48 13.74
C GLY A 53 10.08 24.40 14.28
N GLN A 54 10.94 24.75 15.23
CA GLN A 54 11.84 23.80 15.88
C GLN A 54 11.06 22.59 16.42
N GLY A 55 11.57 21.39 16.15
CA GLY A 55 10.96 20.13 16.56
C GLY A 55 9.75 19.69 15.72
N MET A 56 9.18 20.54 14.85
CA MET A 56 8.03 20.17 14.01
C MET A 56 8.35 19.02 13.06
N LEU A 57 9.57 19.02 12.47
CA LEU A 57 10.01 17.91 11.63
C LEU A 57 10.03 16.60 12.43
N GLY A 58 10.69 16.59 13.58
CA GLY A 58 10.76 15.39 14.44
C GLY A 58 9.37 14.90 14.85
N ALA A 59 8.50 15.79 15.29
CA ALA A 59 7.11 15.46 15.65
C ALA A 59 6.33 14.87 14.47
N SER A 60 6.52 15.42 13.25
CA SER A 60 5.86 14.93 12.05
C SER A 60 6.31 13.52 11.64
N VAL A 61 7.62 13.26 11.71
CA VAL A 61 8.21 11.96 11.41
C VAL A 61 7.80 10.91 12.45
N LEU A 62 7.72 11.29 13.73
CA LEU A 62 7.15 10.43 14.78
C LEU A 62 5.67 10.13 14.54
N ALA A 63 4.88 11.11 14.10
CA ALA A 63 3.49 10.89 13.75
C ALA A 63 3.35 9.91 12.56
N LEU A 64 4.22 10.00 11.56
CA LEU A 64 4.28 9.03 10.46
C LEU A 64 4.67 7.62 10.95
N SER A 65 5.59 7.51 11.90
CA SER A 65 5.96 6.23 12.54
C SER A 65 4.76 5.58 13.24
N VAL A 66 4.05 6.32 14.10
CA VAL A 66 2.83 5.84 14.78
C VAL A 66 1.75 5.46 13.77
N GLY A 67 1.53 6.33 12.77
CA GLY A 67 0.56 6.08 11.71
C GLY A 67 0.85 4.80 10.93
N SER A 68 2.12 4.51 10.66
CA SER A 68 2.54 3.29 9.94
C SER A 68 2.31 2.01 10.74
N MET A 69 2.52 2.05 12.06
CA MET A 69 2.13 0.94 12.94
C MET A 69 0.61 0.74 12.98
N ALA A 70 -0.15 1.83 12.93
CA ALA A 70 -1.61 1.75 12.83
C ALA A 70 -2.08 1.20 11.46
N VAL A 71 -1.36 1.47 10.36
CA VAL A 71 -1.59 0.82 9.06
C VAL A 71 -1.42 -0.70 9.20
N LEU A 72 -0.32 -1.17 9.81
CA LEU A 72 -0.11 -2.60 10.08
C LEU A 72 -1.26 -3.18 10.92
N GLY A 73 -1.67 -2.48 11.98
CA GLY A 73 -2.81 -2.87 12.82
C GLY A 73 -4.10 -2.99 12.03
N SER A 74 -4.36 -2.06 11.11
CA SER A 74 -5.56 -2.07 10.25
C SER A 74 -5.56 -3.24 9.26
N LEU A 75 -4.42 -3.55 8.64
CA LEU A 75 -4.28 -4.70 7.74
C LEU A 75 -4.48 -6.01 8.50
N HIS A 76 -3.92 -6.11 9.72
CA HIS A 76 -4.08 -7.28 10.56
C HIS A 76 -5.52 -7.48 11.03
N ALA A 77 -6.18 -6.41 11.49
CA ALA A 77 -7.59 -6.43 11.89
C ALA A 77 -8.54 -6.72 10.73
N ALA A 78 -8.22 -6.24 9.52
CA ALA A 78 -8.93 -6.57 8.29
C ALA A 78 -8.66 -8.00 7.77
N ARG A 79 -7.88 -8.80 8.50
CA ARG A 79 -7.57 -10.21 8.18
C ARG A 79 -6.86 -10.42 6.84
N ILE A 80 -6.15 -9.40 6.36
CA ILE A 80 -5.30 -9.51 5.17
C ILE A 80 -4.15 -10.47 5.50
N PRO A 81 -3.80 -11.42 4.62
CA PRO A 81 -2.72 -12.37 4.86
C PRO A 81 -1.36 -11.64 4.86
N LEU A 82 -0.79 -11.44 6.05
CA LEU A 82 0.50 -10.77 6.24
C LEU A 82 1.60 -11.80 6.57
N SER A 83 2.62 -11.87 5.72
CA SER A 83 3.83 -12.66 5.99
C SER A 83 4.63 -12.10 7.18
N ARG A 84 5.47 -12.92 7.81
CA ARG A 84 6.40 -12.48 8.86
C ARG A 84 7.31 -11.34 8.37
N THR A 85 7.80 -11.46 7.13
CA THR A 85 8.62 -10.44 6.47
C THR A 85 7.89 -9.10 6.40
N THR A 86 6.61 -9.08 5.99
CA THR A 86 5.82 -7.84 5.91
C THR A 86 5.75 -7.13 7.26
N LYS A 87 5.50 -7.89 8.34
CA LYS A 87 5.44 -7.33 9.71
C LYS A 87 6.78 -6.74 10.15
N ILE A 88 7.89 -7.45 9.89
CA ILE A 88 9.24 -6.97 10.21
C ILE A 88 9.57 -5.68 9.43
N LEU A 89 9.17 -5.61 8.15
CA LEU A 89 9.39 -4.42 7.33
C LEU A 89 8.61 -3.20 7.86
N PHE A 90 7.36 -3.38 8.31
CA PHE A 90 6.63 -2.30 8.99
C PHE A 90 7.29 -1.84 10.30
N LEU A 91 7.81 -2.80 11.09
CA LEU A 91 8.53 -2.48 12.33
C LEU A 91 9.81 -1.71 12.04
N THR A 92 10.60 -2.15 11.06
CA THR A 92 11.87 -1.51 10.68
C THR A 92 11.65 -0.14 10.04
N TRP A 93 10.62 0.04 9.22
CA TRP A 93 10.16 1.35 8.75
C TRP A 93 9.84 2.29 9.92
N SER A 94 8.95 1.85 10.82
CA SER A 94 8.48 2.70 11.92
C SER A 94 9.58 3.02 12.90
N LEU A 95 10.44 2.05 13.23
CA LEU A 95 11.60 2.26 14.09
C LEU A 95 12.64 3.15 13.41
N GLY A 96 12.91 2.96 12.12
CA GLY A 96 13.81 3.81 11.34
C GLY A 96 13.36 5.27 11.33
N LEU A 97 12.06 5.54 11.12
CA LEU A 97 11.50 6.89 11.24
C LEU A 97 11.66 7.46 12.66
N ALA A 98 11.32 6.68 13.69
CA ALA A 98 11.43 7.14 15.08
C ALA A 98 12.89 7.45 15.46
N THR A 99 13.83 6.60 15.06
CA THR A 99 15.27 6.83 15.25
C THR A 99 15.72 8.07 14.48
N ALA A 100 15.35 8.23 13.21
CA ALA A 100 15.71 9.41 12.43
C ALA A 100 15.15 10.72 13.03
N ALA A 101 13.97 10.67 13.67
CA ALA A 101 13.40 11.83 14.35
C ALA A 101 14.14 12.20 15.65
N VAL A 102 14.63 11.20 16.39
CA VAL A 102 15.35 11.39 17.67
C VAL A 102 16.81 11.80 17.47
N PHE A 103 17.43 11.34 16.38
CA PHE A 103 18.82 11.65 16.05
C PHE A 103 18.87 12.61 14.86
N PRO A 104 19.14 13.91 15.07
CA PRO A 104 19.25 14.88 13.99
C PRO A 104 20.37 14.54 13.00
N ALA A 105 20.15 14.88 11.74
CA ALA A 105 21.18 14.86 10.70
C ALA A 105 22.32 15.84 11.04
N SER A 106 23.53 15.52 10.56
CA SER A 106 24.72 16.37 10.75
C SER A 106 24.92 17.23 9.51
N TYR A 107 25.09 18.54 9.72
CA TYR A 107 25.38 19.50 8.67
C TYR A 107 26.59 20.37 9.03
N PRO A 108 27.28 21.00 8.06
CA PRO A 108 28.44 21.86 8.34
C PRO A 108 28.16 22.97 9.36
N GLU A 109 26.95 23.52 9.35
CA GLU A 109 26.48 24.61 10.21
C GLU A 109 26.21 24.14 11.64
N SER A 110 25.96 22.84 11.84
CA SER A 110 25.70 22.21 13.14
C SER A 110 26.25 20.78 13.17
N PRO A 111 27.58 20.61 13.32
CA PRO A 111 28.22 19.31 13.23
C PRO A 111 27.81 18.37 14.37
N ARG A 112 27.22 17.22 14.04
CA ARG A 112 26.82 16.17 14.99
C ARG A 112 27.11 14.78 14.40
N PRO A 113 28.39 14.41 14.20
CA PRO A 113 28.77 13.31 13.32
C PRO A 113 28.15 11.95 13.71
N ILE A 114 28.13 11.61 15.00
CA ILE A 114 27.54 10.35 15.48
C ILE A 114 26.02 10.33 15.24
N SER A 115 25.33 11.42 15.62
CA SER A 115 23.89 11.57 15.40
C SER A 115 23.54 11.51 13.91
N GLY A 116 24.33 12.19 13.08
CA GLY A 116 24.16 12.20 11.62
C GLY A 116 24.33 10.82 10.98
N GLN A 117 25.29 10.02 11.44
CA GLN A 117 25.44 8.63 10.99
C GLN A 117 24.22 7.78 11.38
N ILE A 118 23.76 7.89 12.63
CA ILE A 118 22.56 7.17 13.09
C ILE A 118 21.34 7.57 12.25
N HIS A 119 21.14 8.88 12.02
CA HIS A 119 20.08 9.40 11.18
C HIS A 119 20.13 8.83 9.77
N LEU A 120 21.30 8.85 9.14
CA LEU A 120 21.50 8.37 7.78
C LEU A 120 21.14 6.88 7.64
N TYR A 121 21.67 6.03 8.52
CA TYR A 121 21.35 4.60 8.50
C TYR A 121 19.88 4.32 8.82
N ALA A 122 19.29 5.07 9.76
CA ALA A 122 17.87 4.96 10.08
C ALA A 122 16.98 5.33 8.90
N CYS A 123 17.27 6.44 8.21
CA CYS A 123 16.59 6.84 6.98
C CYS A 123 16.76 5.80 5.87
N MET A 124 17.97 5.26 5.67
CA MET A 124 18.21 4.22 4.66
C MET A 124 17.36 2.97 4.92
N VAL A 125 17.36 2.45 6.16
CA VAL A 125 16.52 1.31 6.56
C VAL A 125 15.04 1.63 6.35
N ALA A 126 14.61 2.84 6.72
CA ALA A 126 13.25 3.28 6.55
C ALA A 126 12.85 3.27 5.06
N PHE A 127 13.53 4.04 4.21
CA PHE A 127 13.20 4.15 2.79
C PHE A 127 13.28 2.82 2.04
N LEU A 128 14.16 1.89 2.41
CA LEU A 128 14.21 0.56 1.80
C LEU A 128 13.04 -0.34 2.23
N SER A 129 12.52 -0.14 3.44
CA SER A 129 11.46 -0.99 4.00
C SER A 129 10.14 -0.81 3.27
N VAL A 130 9.78 0.40 2.85
CA VAL A 130 8.47 0.71 2.23
C VAL A 130 8.26 0.02 0.87
N PRO A 131 9.13 0.15 -0.14
CA PRO A 131 8.98 -0.60 -1.38
C PRO A 131 9.06 -2.12 -1.14
N ALA A 132 9.79 -2.59 -0.12
CA ALA A 132 9.79 -3.99 0.25
C ALA A 132 8.44 -4.45 0.83
N ILE A 133 7.76 -3.64 1.66
CA ILE A 133 6.38 -3.88 2.12
C ILE A 133 5.44 -3.99 0.91
N GLY A 134 5.54 -3.03 -0.01
CA GLY A 134 4.75 -3.06 -1.24
C GLY A 134 5.00 -4.34 -2.05
N HIS A 135 6.26 -4.76 -2.14
CA HIS A 135 6.66 -5.97 -2.84
C HIS A 135 6.06 -7.24 -2.24
N THR A 136 6.02 -7.37 -0.91
CA THR A 136 5.41 -8.54 -0.26
C THR A 136 3.89 -8.58 -0.44
N LEU A 137 3.25 -7.44 -0.66
CA LEU A 137 1.80 -7.30 -0.82
C LEU A 137 1.34 -7.19 -2.29
N ARG A 138 2.27 -7.10 -3.25
CA ARG A 138 1.94 -6.89 -4.69
C ARG A 138 1.12 -8.01 -5.31
N ALA A 139 1.22 -9.24 -4.77
CA ALA A 139 0.45 -10.39 -5.22
C ALA A 139 -0.98 -10.41 -4.64
N VAL A 140 -1.22 -9.64 -3.58
CA VAL A 140 -2.52 -9.57 -2.90
C VAL A 140 -3.46 -8.61 -3.61
N HIS A 141 -2.95 -7.47 -4.11
CA HIS A 141 -3.79 -6.44 -4.71
C HIS A 141 -3.07 -5.65 -5.82
N PRO A 142 -3.70 -5.40 -6.99
CA PRO A 142 -3.06 -4.71 -8.12
C PRO A 142 -2.63 -3.26 -7.81
N LEU A 143 -3.34 -2.57 -6.91
CA LEU A 143 -2.94 -1.25 -6.43
C LEU A 143 -1.57 -1.31 -5.73
N ALA A 144 -1.33 -2.32 -4.89
CA ALA A 144 -0.05 -2.46 -4.19
C ALA A 144 1.09 -2.62 -5.19
N LYS A 145 0.90 -3.41 -6.27
CA LYS A 145 1.90 -3.54 -7.35
C LYS A 145 2.25 -2.20 -7.99
N ARG A 146 1.26 -1.38 -8.37
CA ARG A 146 1.47 -0.08 -9.01
C ARG A 146 2.18 0.90 -8.08
N LEU A 147 1.72 1.00 -6.83
CA LEU A 147 2.32 1.89 -5.84
C LEU A 147 3.74 1.45 -5.44
N THR A 148 4.00 0.13 -5.40
CA THR A 148 5.37 -0.39 -5.20
C THR A 148 6.31 0.06 -6.31
N ALA A 149 5.87 -0.01 -7.57
CA ALA A 149 6.68 0.44 -8.69
C ALA A 149 6.99 1.95 -8.60
N LEU A 150 6.02 2.75 -8.15
CA LEU A 150 6.23 4.16 -7.87
C LEU A 150 7.28 4.38 -6.79
N CYS A 151 7.15 3.73 -5.62
CA CYS A 151 8.12 3.82 -4.52
C CYS A 151 9.53 3.39 -4.95
N VAL A 152 9.65 2.30 -5.73
CA VAL A 152 10.96 1.87 -6.23
C VAL A 152 11.56 2.92 -7.16
N GLY A 153 10.76 3.47 -8.09
CA GLY A 153 11.22 4.47 -9.03
C GLY A 153 11.71 5.75 -8.34
N THR A 154 10.92 6.30 -7.41
CA THR A 154 11.28 7.51 -6.66
C THR A 154 12.46 7.28 -5.72
N LEU A 155 12.56 6.10 -5.10
CA LEU A 155 13.71 5.74 -4.27
C LEU A 155 15.01 5.65 -5.09
N VAL A 156 14.95 5.03 -6.26
CA VAL A 156 16.12 4.97 -7.17
C VAL A 156 16.52 6.37 -7.61
N LEU A 157 15.57 7.23 -7.98
CA LEU A 157 15.84 8.62 -8.32
C LEU A 157 16.52 9.37 -7.17
N PHE A 158 16.00 9.22 -5.95
CA PHE A 158 16.60 9.81 -4.75
C PHE A 158 18.02 9.29 -4.50
N ALA A 159 18.24 7.97 -4.59
CA ALA A 159 19.55 7.37 -4.39
C ALA A 159 20.58 7.86 -5.43
N VAL A 160 20.18 7.98 -6.70
CA VAL A 160 21.04 8.49 -7.78
C VAL A 160 21.40 9.95 -7.55
N SER A 161 20.42 10.82 -7.30
CA SER A 161 20.66 12.25 -7.02
C SER A 161 21.54 12.45 -5.78
N TYR A 162 21.24 11.73 -4.70
CA TYR A 162 22.06 11.77 -3.48
C TYR A 162 23.51 11.34 -3.75
N PHE A 163 23.71 10.27 -4.54
CA PHE A 163 25.04 9.83 -4.96
C PHE A 163 25.75 10.89 -5.80
N LEU A 164 25.11 11.46 -6.82
CA LEU A 164 25.72 12.50 -7.66
C LEU A 164 26.14 13.72 -6.82
N THR A 165 25.26 14.19 -5.95
CA THR A 165 25.53 15.29 -5.01
C THR A 165 26.72 14.97 -4.09
N LEU A 166 26.77 13.77 -3.53
CA LEU A 166 27.83 13.34 -2.61
C LEU A 166 29.22 13.33 -3.27
N PHE A 167 29.30 12.95 -4.54
CA PHE A 167 30.55 12.88 -5.30
C PHE A 167 30.86 14.15 -6.11
N GLY A 168 30.05 15.20 -5.95
CA GLY A 168 30.27 16.49 -6.63
C GLY A 168 30.03 16.44 -8.14
N PHE A 169 29.27 15.46 -8.63
CA PHE A 169 28.85 15.44 -10.02
C PHE A 169 27.69 16.43 -10.26
N PRO A 170 27.55 16.98 -11.48
CA PRO A 170 26.38 17.75 -11.84
C PRO A 170 25.11 16.91 -11.66
N ASP A 171 24.22 17.35 -10.77
CA ASP A 171 22.96 16.67 -10.52
C ASP A 171 21.84 17.36 -11.31
N PRO A 172 21.23 16.70 -12.31
CA PRO A 172 20.10 17.26 -13.05
C PRO A 172 18.82 17.34 -12.21
N LEU A 173 18.76 16.67 -11.05
CA LEU A 173 17.59 16.59 -10.19
C LEU A 173 17.93 17.02 -8.76
N PRO A 174 17.41 18.16 -8.27
CA PRO A 174 17.68 18.59 -6.91
C PRO A 174 17.32 17.54 -5.86
N VAL A 175 18.27 17.19 -5.00
CA VAL A 175 18.13 16.16 -3.96
C VAL A 175 16.91 16.39 -3.05
N GLY A 176 16.60 17.64 -2.75
CA GLY A 176 15.42 18.03 -1.97
C GLY A 176 14.10 17.62 -2.63
N ILE A 177 13.97 17.75 -3.96
CA ILE A 177 12.77 17.37 -4.71
C ILE A 177 12.61 15.85 -4.70
N VAL A 178 13.65 15.12 -5.10
CA VAL A 178 13.55 13.66 -5.24
C VAL A 178 13.38 12.96 -3.89
N GLN A 179 13.94 13.51 -2.81
CA GLN A 179 13.66 13.02 -1.45
C GLN A 179 12.18 13.21 -1.07
N ARG A 180 11.58 14.37 -1.39
CA ARG A 180 10.16 14.62 -1.16
C ARG A 180 9.29 13.70 -2.00
N LEU A 181 9.64 13.47 -3.26
CA LEU A 181 8.94 12.51 -4.12
C LEU A 181 8.99 11.09 -3.56
N ALA A 182 10.15 10.65 -3.05
CA ALA A 182 10.29 9.37 -2.37
C ALA A 182 9.36 9.29 -1.15
N LEU A 183 9.40 10.27 -0.25
CA LEU A 183 8.53 10.29 0.93
C LEU A 183 7.03 10.34 0.56
N ILE A 184 6.65 11.16 -0.43
CA ILE A 184 5.26 11.25 -0.91
C ILE A 184 4.81 9.89 -1.45
N SER A 185 5.64 9.22 -2.26
CA SER A 185 5.29 7.90 -2.79
C SER A 185 5.10 6.85 -1.69
N ASP A 186 5.93 6.88 -0.65
CA ASP A 186 5.82 5.99 0.52
C ASP A 186 4.52 6.23 1.28
N VAL A 187 4.17 7.50 1.51
CA VAL A 187 2.91 7.88 2.14
C VAL A 187 1.70 7.49 1.29
N VAL A 188 1.79 7.65 -0.04
CA VAL A 188 0.74 7.21 -0.98
C VAL A 188 0.57 5.69 -0.92
N LEU A 189 1.66 4.91 -0.81
CA LEU A 189 1.57 3.48 -0.58
C LEU A 189 0.83 3.19 0.74
N MET A 190 1.16 3.87 1.83
CA MET A 190 0.47 3.70 3.13
C MET A 190 -1.05 3.97 3.02
N PHE A 191 -1.45 5.06 2.36
CA PHE A 191 -2.87 5.32 2.09
C PHE A 191 -3.52 4.27 1.19
N GLY A 192 -2.78 3.77 0.19
CA GLY A 192 -3.23 2.66 -0.65
C GLY A 192 -3.52 1.40 0.18
N LEU A 193 -2.66 1.09 1.16
CA LEU A 193 -2.85 -0.03 2.08
C LEU A 193 -4.05 0.18 3.02
N LEU A 194 -4.25 1.40 3.52
CA LEU A 194 -5.46 1.75 4.31
C LEU A 194 -6.75 1.59 3.51
N ARG A 195 -6.71 1.96 2.22
CA ARG A 195 -7.85 1.75 1.31
C ARG A 195 -8.17 0.27 1.14
N ILE A 196 -7.15 -0.58 0.98
CA ILE A 196 -7.32 -2.03 0.88
C ILE A 196 -7.92 -2.58 2.18
N ALA A 197 -7.35 -2.22 3.36
CA ALA A 197 -7.90 -2.64 4.66
C ALA A 197 -9.36 -2.22 4.86
N SER A 198 -9.69 -0.98 4.46
CA SER A 198 -11.05 -0.43 4.58
C SER A 198 -12.04 -1.17 3.67
N ALA A 199 -11.62 -1.53 2.45
CA ALA A 199 -12.47 -2.25 1.51
C ALA A 199 -12.77 -3.68 2.00
N GLU A 200 -11.75 -4.41 2.46
CA GLU A 200 -11.90 -5.77 3.01
C GLU A 200 -12.80 -5.78 4.26
N SER A 201 -12.61 -4.82 5.17
CA SER A 201 -13.44 -4.70 6.37
C SER A 201 -14.92 -4.47 6.04
N ARG A 202 -15.22 -3.61 5.04
CA ARG A 202 -16.59 -3.38 4.57
C ARG A 202 -17.19 -4.59 3.87
N ALA A 203 -16.40 -5.31 3.08
CA ALA A 203 -16.85 -6.53 2.41
C ALA A 203 -17.21 -7.62 3.41
N GLY A 204 -16.41 -7.80 4.47
CA GLY A 204 -16.74 -8.73 5.56
C GLY A 204 -18.07 -8.38 6.23
N LEU A 205 -18.24 -7.13 6.65
CA LEU A 205 -19.48 -6.66 7.29
C LEU A 205 -20.73 -6.89 6.41
N ARG A 206 -20.61 -6.69 5.09
CA ARG A 206 -21.70 -6.96 4.15
C ARG A 206 -22.08 -8.45 4.11
N ARG A 207 -21.09 -9.35 4.04
CA ARG A 207 -21.33 -10.80 4.04
C ARG A 207 -22.03 -11.26 5.33
N VAL A 208 -21.63 -10.74 6.48
CA VAL A 208 -22.29 -11.05 7.76
C VAL A 208 -23.73 -10.54 7.79
N ALA A 209 -23.99 -9.35 7.24
CA ALA A 209 -25.35 -8.82 7.14
C ALA A 209 -26.24 -9.62 6.18
N GLU A 210 -25.68 -10.10 5.06
CA GLU A 210 -26.35 -11.00 4.11
C GLU A 210 -26.68 -12.34 4.79
N GLU A 211 -25.73 -12.96 5.49
CA GLU A 211 -25.93 -14.22 6.23
C GLU A 211 -26.96 -14.08 7.37
N ALA A 212 -27.02 -12.94 8.05
CA ALA A 212 -27.99 -12.68 9.12
C ALA A 212 -29.38 -12.27 8.59
N GLY A 213 -29.44 -11.69 7.39
CA GLY A 213 -30.66 -11.25 6.72
C GLY A 213 -31.31 -12.31 5.85
N GLN A 214 -30.58 -13.37 5.48
CA GLN A 214 -31.16 -14.59 4.92
C GLN A 214 -31.89 -15.33 6.07
N PRO A 215 -33.24 -15.31 6.16
CA PRO A 215 -33.91 -16.24 7.06
C PRO A 215 -33.43 -17.64 6.66
N ALA A 216 -33.17 -18.51 7.64
CA ALA A 216 -32.90 -19.92 7.41
C ALA A 216 -33.98 -20.44 6.44
N GLY A 217 -33.64 -20.47 5.16
CA GLY A 217 -34.53 -20.90 4.11
C GLY A 217 -34.80 -22.34 4.44
N VAL A 218 -36.05 -22.60 4.82
CA VAL A 218 -36.69 -23.89 4.71
C VAL A 218 -36.10 -24.54 3.46
N GLN A 219 -35.24 -25.53 3.68
CA GLN A 219 -34.85 -26.47 2.66
C GLN A 219 -36.14 -27.21 2.36
N GLU A 220 -36.99 -26.63 1.50
CA GLU A 220 -38.18 -27.30 1.00
C GLU A 220 -37.68 -28.56 0.35
N ASP A 221 -38.07 -29.65 0.99
CA ASP A 221 -37.71 -31.01 0.67
C ASP A 221 -38.41 -31.35 -0.65
N ASP A 222 -37.80 -30.93 -1.76
CA ASP A 222 -38.27 -31.17 -3.14
C ASP A 222 -38.04 -32.65 -3.56
N ARG A 223 -38.11 -33.57 -2.59
CA ARG A 223 -38.02 -35.02 -2.75
C ARG A 223 -39.33 -35.76 -2.48
N LEU A 224 -40.44 -35.05 -2.25
CA LEU A 224 -41.76 -35.65 -1.99
C LEU A 224 -42.85 -35.29 -3.02
N VAL A 225 -42.48 -34.92 -4.25
CA VAL A 225 -43.41 -34.83 -5.40
C VAL A 225 -43.01 -35.81 -6.51
N GLY A 226 -42.63 -37.03 -6.12
CA GLY A 226 -42.31 -38.14 -7.03
C GLY A 226 -43.20 -39.38 -6.86
N LEU A 227 -44.12 -39.39 -5.89
CA LEU A 227 -45.13 -40.44 -5.74
C LEU A 227 -46.50 -39.88 -6.16
N ILE A 228 -47.22 -40.65 -6.96
CA ILE A 228 -48.55 -40.38 -7.56
C ILE A 228 -48.45 -39.75 -8.95
N GLY A 229 -48.25 -40.61 -9.95
CA GLY A 229 -48.37 -40.24 -11.36
C GLY A 229 -47.97 -41.37 -12.31
N GLY A 230 -48.52 -42.56 -12.11
CA GLY A 230 -48.35 -43.68 -13.04
C GLY A 230 -49.16 -43.51 -14.32
N GLY A 231 -48.56 -43.84 -15.46
CA GLY A 231 -49.25 -43.99 -16.74
C GLY A 231 -48.27 -44.18 -17.91
N PRO A 232 -48.27 -45.34 -18.60
CA PRO A 232 -47.33 -45.63 -19.68
C PRO A 232 -47.90 -45.17 -21.04
N PHE A 233 -47.08 -44.48 -21.83
CA PHE A 233 -47.33 -44.34 -23.26
C PHE A 233 -46.02 -44.52 -24.01
N ASP A 234 -46.05 -45.53 -24.87
CA ASP A 234 -44.97 -46.00 -25.73
C ASP A 234 -45.32 -45.64 -27.19
N GLN A 235 -44.31 -45.71 -28.07
CA GLN A 235 -44.35 -45.51 -29.53
C GLN A 235 -44.38 -44.02 -30.00
N HIS A 236 -43.61 -43.56 -30.99
CA HIS A 236 -42.97 -44.24 -32.11
C HIS A 236 -42.00 -43.28 -32.85
N ARG A 237 -40.93 -43.86 -33.41
CA ARG A 237 -40.21 -43.51 -34.67
C ARG A 237 -39.86 -42.06 -35.03
N GLY A 238 -38.58 -41.85 -35.36
CA GLY A 238 -38.15 -40.73 -36.20
C GLY A 238 -36.64 -40.64 -36.46
N ARG A 239 -36.05 -41.67 -37.09
CA ARG A 239 -34.67 -41.70 -37.59
C ARG A 239 -34.59 -41.12 -39.00
N LEU A 240 -33.83 -40.05 -39.22
CA LEU A 240 -33.17 -39.63 -40.48
C LEU A 240 -31.93 -38.81 -40.07
N ALA A 241 -30.67 -39.21 -40.28
CA ALA A 241 -29.91 -39.46 -41.52
C ALA A 241 -29.55 -38.19 -42.30
N GLY A 242 -28.27 -37.81 -42.22
CA GLY A 242 -27.48 -37.15 -43.26
C GLY A 242 -27.66 -35.64 -43.46
N VAL A 243 -26.56 -34.88 -43.49
CA VAL A 243 -25.89 -34.48 -44.74
C VAL A 243 -24.61 -33.71 -44.40
N ASP A 244 -23.58 -34.05 -45.16
CA ASP A 244 -22.21 -33.56 -45.16
C ASP A 244 -22.04 -32.07 -45.48
N GLY A 245 -20.94 -31.53 -44.95
CA GLY A 245 -19.94 -30.81 -45.74
C GLY A 245 -20.24 -29.36 -46.13
N VAL A 246 -19.39 -28.43 -45.67
CA VAL A 246 -18.57 -27.56 -46.55
C VAL A 246 -17.33 -27.12 -45.77
N GLN A 247 -16.16 -27.60 -46.21
CA GLN A 247 -14.87 -26.98 -45.93
C GLN A 247 -14.70 -25.78 -46.88
N HIS A 248 -14.34 -24.61 -46.36
CA HIS A 248 -13.77 -23.54 -47.17
C HIS A 248 -12.30 -23.36 -46.82
N HIS A 249 -11.47 -23.70 -47.80
CA HIS A 249 -10.04 -23.50 -47.84
C HIS A 249 -9.72 -22.17 -48.55
N ALA A 250 -8.77 -21.43 -47.97
CA ALA A 250 -7.53 -20.97 -48.62
C ALA A 250 -7.29 -19.48 -49.00
N PHE A 251 -5.98 -19.19 -48.92
CA PHE A 251 -5.16 -18.12 -49.52
C PHE A 251 -5.27 -16.70 -48.95
N GLY A 252 -4.21 -15.97 -48.62
CA GLY A 252 -2.74 -16.15 -48.74
C GLY A 252 -2.04 -14.84 -48.32
N PRO A 253 -0.71 -14.83 -48.08
CA PRO A 253 0.03 -13.61 -47.69
C PRO A 253 0.55 -12.84 -48.91
N ALA A 254 0.68 -11.51 -48.78
CA ALA A 254 1.35 -10.67 -49.76
C ALA A 254 2.53 -9.93 -49.10
N GLU A 255 3.69 -10.12 -49.71
CA GLU A 255 4.98 -9.50 -49.39
C GLU A 255 5.22 -8.29 -50.32
N LYS A 256 5.95 -7.28 -49.79
CA LYS A 256 6.88 -6.34 -50.48
C LYS A 256 6.31 -5.16 -51.31
N PRO A 257 7.09 -4.09 -51.60
CA PRO A 257 8.57 -3.97 -51.76
C PRO A 257 9.41 -3.70 -50.51
#